data_AF-A0ABD3P148-F1
#
_entry.id   AF-A0ABD3P148-F1
#
_cell.length_a   1.000
_cell.length_b   1.000
_cell.length_c   1.000
_cell.angle_alpha   90.00
_cell.angle_beta   90.00
_cell.angle_gamma   90.00
#
_symmetry.space_group_name_H-M   'P 1'
#
loop_
_entity.id
_entity.type
_entity.pdbx_description
1 polymer ?
#
loop_
_entity_poly.entity_id
_entity_poly.type
_entity_poly.pdbx_seq_one_letter_code
_entity_poly.pdbx_strand_id
1 'polypeptide(L)'
;MWPTSSWRQCALLFQSRHRPSWVQRTPLSIQSSFSTSPSSNPSNSTWERSAKLVKNTDCTNPYLDKIRAETVDTSLQLKTIEDELCGAIGKALGRQGEKVLFAIRDMEKERGKYQDCLRIREFHAALEYADRYNEARKRALKARWELLVHRQAVGFTTENHNVVHSTFPISDALPSTLAGLEESLVMQSSSNTNNMYPRTEANDAQQRQKFGDQLSWWQRVGRWK
;
A
#
# COMPACT_ATOMS: atom_id res chain seq x y z
N MET A 1 10.28 -5.15 29.66
CA MET A 1 8.92 -4.64 29.92
C MET A 1 8.86 -3.21 29.40
N TRP A 2 8.11 -2.96 28.33
CA TRP A 2 7.94 -1.62 27.76
C TRP A 2 6.60 -1.05 28.25
N PRO A 3 6.53 0.22 28.71
CA PRO A 3 5.33 0.76 29.32
C PRO A 3 4.23 0.99 28.27
N THR A 4 3.05 0.42 28.51
CA THR A 4 1.85 0.46 27.64
C THR A 4 1.01 1.73 27.82
N SER A 5 1.51 2.74 28.53
CA SER A 5 0.72 3.86 29.02
C SER A 5 1.00 5.18 28.29
N SER A 6 0.98 5.20 26.95
CA SER A 6 1.01 6.47 26.19
C SER A 6 0.54 6.30 24.74
N TRP A 7 -0.71 5.86 24.55
CA TRP A 7 -1.30 5.75 23.19
C TRP A 7 -2.66 6.45 23.05
N ARG A 8 -3.23 6.98 24.14
CA ARG A 8 -4.51 7.70 24.10
C ARG A 8 -4.39 9.21 23.85
N GLN A 9 -3.17 9.77 23.78
CA GLN A 9 -2.96 11.22 23.63
C GLN A 9 -2.56 11.69 22.23
N CYS A 10 -2.23 10.79 21.29
CA CYS A 10 -1.93 11.19 19.90
C CYS A 10 -3.15 11.24 18.96
N ALA A 11 -4.35 10.86 19.42
CA ALA A 11 -5.54 10.81 18.58
C ALA A 11 -6.36 12.12 18.52
N LEU A 12 -5.96 13.17 19.25
CA LEU A 12 -6.71 14.44 19.33
C LEU A 12 -5.97 15.66 18.77
N LEU A 13 -4.88 15.47 18.02
CA LEU A 13 -4.14 16.56 17.36
C LEU A 13 -4.16 16.46 15.82
N PHE A 14 -5.24 15.91 15.26
CA PHE A 14 -5.47 15.90 13.82
C PHE A 14 -6.90 16.32 13.46
N GLN A 15 -7.47 17.27 14.21
CA GLN A 15 -8.59 18.08 13.76
C GLN A 15 -8.13 19.54 13.75
N SER A 16 -8.42 20.24 12.66
CA SER A 16 -8.05 21.63 12.40
C SER A 16 -6.63 21.88 11.87
N ARG A 17 -6.30 21.26 10.73
CA ARG A 17 -5.53 21.99 9.72
C ARG A 17 -6.49 22.50 8.66
N HIS A 18 -6.73 23.80 8.72
CA HIS A 18 -7.34 24.58 7.66
C HIS A 18 -6.81 24.11 6.30
N ARG A 19 -7.72 23.74 5.40
CA ARG A 19 -7.39 23.60 3.98
C ARG A 19 -6.83 24.94 3.52
N PRO A 20 -5.58 25.05 3.04
CA PRO A 20 -5.19 26.22 2.29
C PRO A 20 -6.09 26.27 1.06
N SER A 21 -6.86 27.34 0.96
CA SER A 21 -7.59 27.68 -0.26
C SER A 21 -6.59 27.70 -1.39
N TRP A 22 -6.75 26.78 -2.34
CA TRP A 22 -5.99 26.82 -3.59
C TRP A 22 -6.27 28.17 -4.23
N VAL A 23 -5.24 29.01 -4.21
CA VAL A 23 -5.15 30.24 -4.98
C VAL A 23 -5.49 29.86 -6.42
N GLN A 24 -6.62 30.36 -6.91
CA GLN A 24 -6.97 30.31 -8.31
C GLN A 24 -5.85 31.04 -9.06
N ARG A 25 -4.91 30.27 -9.64
CA ARG A 25 -3.98 30.81 -10.62
C ARG A 25 -4.81 31.17 -11.85
N THR A 26 -5.12 32.44 -11.96
CA THR A 26 -5.56 33.06 -13.20
C THR A 26 -4.53 32.73 -14.29
N PRO A 27 -4.95 32.19 -15.45
CA PRO A 27 -4.05 32.02 -16.57
C PRO A 27 -3.63 33.42 -17.04
N LEU A 28 -2.33 33.73 -16.94
CA LEU A 28 -1.75 34.88 -17.63
C LEU A 28 -1.86 34.61 -19.13
N SER A 29 -2.89 35.19 -19.72
CA SER A 29 -3.06 35.32 -21.16
C SER A 29 -1.90 36.15 -21.69
N ILE A 30 -0.85 35.48 -22.16
CA ILE A 30 0.16 36.09 -23.01
C ILE A 30 -0.51 36.32 -24.37
N GLN A 31 -1.17 37.48 -24.51
CA GLN A 31 -1.57 37.99 -25.82
C GLN A 31 -0.30 38.41 -26.56
N SER A 32 0.30 37.48 -27.30
CA SER A 32 1.27 37.83 -28.34
C SER A 32 0.49 38.37 -29.54
N SER A 33 0.23 39.67 -29.54
CA SER A 33 -0.18 40.40 -30.72
C SER A 33 1.00 40.46 -31.70
N PHE A 34 1.14 39.40 -32.51
CA PHE A 34 1.95 39.44 -33.72
C PHE A 34 1.19 40.19 -34.80
N SER A 35 1.51 41.48 -34.95
CA SER A 35 1.13 42.27 -36.12
C SER A 35 1.86 41.74 -37.34
N THR A 36 1.15 41.01 -38.19
CA THR A 36 1.59 40.64 -39.54
C THR A 36 1.41 41.83 -40.47
N SER A 37 2.48 42.60 -40.66
CA SER A 37 2.61 43.52 -41.79
C SER A 37 3.03 42.74 -43.04
N PRO A 38 2.34 42.86 -44.19
CA PRO A 38 2.80 42.29 -45.44
C PRO A 38 3.83 43.25 -46.06
N SER A 39 5.11 43.02 -45.77
CA SER A 39 6.22 43.69 -46.46
C SER A 39 6.72 42.82 -47.60
N SER A 40 6.63 43.38 -48.80
CA SER A 40 7.03 42.84 -50.08
C SER A 40 8.56 42.85 -50.27
N ASN A 41 9.16 41.65 -50.41
CA ASN A 41 10.40 41.32 -51.15
C ASN A 41 11.72 42.08 -50.80
N PRO A 42 12.88 41.62 -51.29
CA PRO A 42 13.50 40.32 -51.15
C PRO A 42 14.93 40.50 -50.57
N SER A 43 15.18 40.05 -49.35
CA SER A 43 16.55 39.71 -48.96
C SER A 43 16.47 38.48 -48.07
N ASN A 44 16.55 37.31 -48.70
CA ASN A 44 17.10 36.14 -48.04
C ASN A 44 18.46 36.58 -47.53
N SER A 45 18.48 37.05 -46.29
CA SER A 45 19.67 37.64 -45.74
C SER A 45 20.73 36.55 -45.80
N THR A 46 21.86 36.88 -46.41
CA THR A 46 22.96 35.93 -46.58
C THR A 46 23.35 35.35 -45.21
N TRP A 47 23.14 36.11 -44.12
CA TRP A 47 23.31 35.63 -42.76
C TRP A 47 22.28 34.58 -42.32
N GLU A 48 21.01 34.65 -42.72
CA GLU A 48 20.00 33.65 -42.38
C GLU A 48 20.19 32.35 -43.17
N ARG A 49 20.61 32.44 -44.45
CA ARG A 49 21.03 31.26 -45.23
C ARG A 49 22.30 30.63 -44.68
N SER A 50 23.31 31.43 -44.32
CA SER A 50 24.55 30.94 -43.69
C SER A 50 24.28 30.36 -42.30
N ALA A 51 23.42 30.96 -41.49
CA ALA A 51 23.03 30.44 -40.19
C ALA A 51 22.20 29.14 -40.30
N LYS A 52 21.34 29.00 -41.33
CA LYS A 52 20.66 27.73 -41.64
C LYS A 52 21.62 26.67 -42.20
N LEU A 53 22.66 27.05 -42.94
CA LEU A 53 23.71 26.13 -43.41
C LEU A 53 24.59 25.60 -42.26
N VAL A 54 24.88 26.44 -41.26
CA VAL A 54 25.68 26.06 -40.08
C VAL A 54 24.88 25.19 -39.10
N LYS A 55 23.54 25.29 -39.12
CA LYS A 55 22.67 24.52 -38.20
C LYS A 55 22.47 23.05 -38.60
N ASN A 56 22.87 22.64 -39.81
CA ASN A 56 22.64 21.29 -40.34
C ASN A 56 23.91 20.63 -40.92
N THR A 57 25.10 21.08 -40.54
CA THR A 57 26.26 20.20 -40.70
C THR A 57 26.23 19.23 -39.53
N ASP A 58 26.14 17.94 -39.84
CA ASP A 58 26.34 16.80 -38.94
C ASP A 58 27.79 16.77 -38.42
N CYS A 59 28.27 17.90 -37.89
CA CYS A 59 29.53 18.00 -37.21
C CYS A 59 29.36 17.27 -35.88
N THR A 60 29.63 15.97 -35.91
CA THR A 60 30.09 15.19 -34.76
C THR A 60 31.24 15.94 -34.11
N ASN A 61 30.91 16.82 -33.18
CA ASN A 61 31.88 17.58 -32.43
C ASN A 61 32.33 16.68 -31.28
N PRO A 62 33.57 16.14 -31.31
CA PRO A 62 34.04 15.20 -30.32
C PRO A 62 34.02 15.78 -28.89
N TYR A 63 34.04 17.11 -28.76
CA TYR A 63 33.89 17.78 -27.47
C TYR A 63 32.46 17.73 -26.93
N LEU A 64 31.44 17.93 -27.77
CA LEU A 64 30.04 17.79 -27.36
C LEU A 64 29.67 16.33 -27.10
N ASP A 65 30.29 15.39 -27.81
CA ASP A 65 30.11 13.96 -27.53
C ASP A 65 30.78 13.55 -26.22
N LYS A 66 31.96 14.11 -25.88
CA LYS A 66 32.56 13.97 -24.54
C LYS A 66 31.67 14.57 -23.47
N ILE A 67 31.15 15.78 -23.69
CA ILE A 67 30.20 16.38 -22.74
C ILE A 67 28.96 15.52 -22.64
N ARG A 68 28.34 15.02 -23.72
CA ARG A 68 27.17 14.12 -23.62
C ARG A 68 27.50 12.76 -22.98
N ALA A 69 28.74 12.28 -23.13
CA ALA A 69 29.21 11.06 -22.47
C ALA A 69 29.53 11.29 -20.98
N GLU A 70 29.91 12.50 -20.59
CA GLU A 70 30.30 12.88 -19.22
C GLU A 70 29.14 13.51 -18.43
N THR A 71 28.25 14.26 -19.09
CA THR A 71 27.00 14.77 -18.52
C THR A 71 26.02 13.62 -18.43
N VAL A 72 25.94 13.08 -17.23
CA VAL A 72 24.95 12.08 -16.88
C VAL A 72 23.56 12.65 -17.18
N ASP A 73 22.77 11.90 -17.95
CA ASP A 73 21.40 12.27 -18.25
C ASP A 73 20.61 12.38 -16.94
N THR A 74 20.23 13.60 -16.58
CA THR A 74 19.44 13.90 -15.39
C THR A 74 18.13 13.12 -15.35
N SER A 75 17.55 12.80 -16.52
CA SER A 75 16.35 11.98 -16.63
C SER A 75 16.59 10.55 -16.15
N LEU A 76 17.73 9.96 -16.54
CA LEU A 76 18.14 8.63 -16.10
C LEU A 76 18.44 8.57 -14.60
N GLN A 77 19.05 9.62 -14.04
CA GLN A 77 19.30 9.71 -12.60
C GLN A 77 18.01 9.79 -11.79
N LEU A 78 17.06 10.64 -12.21
CA LEU A 78 15.76 10.76 -11.55
C LEU A 78 15.04 9.41 -11.53
N LYS A 79 15.01 8.70 -12.67
CA LYS A 79 14.41 7.38 -12.75
C LYS A 79 15.08 6.37 -11.81
N THR A 80 16.41 6.36 -11.74
CA THR A 80 17.14 5.49 -10.81
C THR A 80 16.74 5.75 -9.35
N ILE A 81 16.66 7.02 -8.96
CA ILE A 81 16.25 7.42 -7.60
C ILE A 81 14.79 7.03 -7.33
N GLU A 82 13.89 7.19 -8.30
CA GLU A 82 12.49 6.78 -8.19
C GLU A 82 12.35 5.27 -7.96
N ASP A 83 13.09 4.45 -8.73
CA ASP A 83 13.09 3.00 -8.59
C ASP A 83 13.64 2.56 -7.23
N GLU A 84 14.72 3.19 -6.76
CA GLU A 84 15.30 2.95 -5.42
C GLU A 84 14.32 3.31 -4.30
N LEU A 85 13.66 4.47 -4.40
CA LEU A 85 12.67 4.93 -3.43
C LEU A 85 11.46 3.97 -3.39
N CYS A 86 10.93 3.60 -4.56
CA CYS A 86 9.83 2.63 -4.66
C CYS A 86 10.22 1.28 -4.05
N GLY A 87 11.44 0.81 -4.32
CA GLY A 87 11.98 -0.41 -3.73
C GLY A 87 12.10 -0.34 -2.20
N ALA A 88 12.57 0.79 -1.66
CA ALA A 88 12.70 1.00 -0.23
C ALA A 88 11.33 1.03 0.47
N ILE A 89 10.36 1.76 -0.09
CA ILE A 89 8.99 1.82 0.42
C ILE A 89 8.33 0.44 0.36
N GLY A 90 8.51 -0.29 -0.75
CA GLY A 90 8.01 -1.65 -0.92
C GLY A 90 8.51 -2.61 0.15
N LYS A 91 9.82 -2.61 0.41
CA LYS A 91 10.43 -3.42 1.48
C LYS A 91 9.90 -3.05 2.87
N ALA A 92 9.73 -1.75 3.15
CA ALA A 92 9.22 -1.28 4.43
C ALA A 92 7.76 -1.72 4.67
N LEU A 93 6.88 -1.57 3.68
CA LEU A 93 5.50 -2.04 3.75
C LEU A 93 5.42 -3.57 3.81
N GLY A 94 6.28 -4.29 3.08
CA GLY A 94 6.39 -5.74 3.13
C GLY A 94 6.68 -6.26 4.54
N ARG A 95 7.65 -5.64 5.24
CA ARG A 95 7.94 -5.96 6.65
C ARG A 95 6.76 -5.70 7.58
N GLN A 96 5.97 -4.66 7.33
CA GLN A 96 4.76 -4.39 8.12
C GLN A 96 3.66 -5.42 7.85
N GLY A 97 3.45 -5.81 6.59
CA GLY A 97 2.54 -6.90 6.23
C GLY A 97 2.92 -8.23 6.89
N GLU A 98 4.22 -8.52 6.97
CA GLU A 98 4.72 -9.73 7.64
C GLU A 98 4.36 -9.78 9.12
N LYS A 99 4.35 -8.65 9.84
CA LYS A 99 3.89 -8.59 11.24
C LYS A 99 2.41 -8.99 11.38
N VAL A 100 1.56 -8.57 10.43
CA VAL A 100 0.15 -8.94 10.40
C VAL A 100 0.02 -10.45 10.19
N LEU A 101 0.74 -11.00 9.22
CA LEU A 101 0.74 -12.44 8.94
C LEU A 101 1.24 -13.26 10.13
N PHE A 102 2.29 -12.81 10.82
CA PHE A 102 2.80 -13.48 12.01
C PHE A 102 1.73 -13.52 13.12
N ALA A 103 1.07 -12.40 13.40
CA ALA A 103 0.00 -12.34 14.39
C ALA A 103 -1.23 -13.21 14.02
N ILE A 104 -1.56 -13.32 12.74
CA ILE A 104 -2.63 -14.22 12.24
C ILE A 104 -2.23 -15.68 12.43
N ARG A 105 -0.99 -16.08 12.12
CA ARG A 105 -0.52 -17.46 12.34
C ARG A 105 -0.55 -17.84 13.82
N ASP A 106 -0.14 -16.95 14.70
CA ASP A 106 -0.25 -17.14 16.16
C ASP A 106 -1.72 -17.36 16.57
N MET A 107 -2.62 -16.54 16.03
CA MET A 107 -4.06 -16.64 16.28
C MET A 107 -4.62 -17.99 15.78
N GLU A 108 -4.28 -18.44 14.58
CA GLU A 108 -4.70 -19.74 14.05
C GLU A 108 -4.16 -20.92 14.88
N LYS A 109 -2.92 -20.83 15.36
CA LYS A 109 -2.31 -21.84 16.23
C LYS A 109 -3.09 -22.03 17.54
N GLU A 110 -3.45 -20.94 18.21
CA GLU A 110 -4.25 -21.01 19.44
C GLU A 110 -5.69 -21.47 19.16
N ARG A 111 -6.26 -21.10 18.00
CA ARG A 111 -7.57 -21.61 17.56
C ARG A 111 -7.57 -23.13 17.39
N GLY A 112 -6.51 -23.70 16.82
CA GLY A 112 -6.37 -25.16 16.68
C GLY A 112 -6.41 -25.87 18.04
N LYS A 113 -5.62 -25.37 19.01
CA LYS A 113 -5.61 -25.91 20.37
C LYS A 113 -6.97 -25.78 21.07
N TYR A 114 -7.63 -24.63 20.90
CA TYR A 114 -8.99 -24.42 21.40
C TYR A 114 -9.95 -25.50 20.89
N GLN A 115 -9.92 -25.77 19.57
CA GLN A 115 -10.76 -26.80 18.95
C GLN A 115 -10.42 -28.21 19.44
N ASP A 116 -9.15 -28.53 19.65
CA ASP A 116 -8.73 -29.83 20.17
C ASP A 116 -9.20 -30.03 21.62
N CYS A 117 -9.10 -29.01 22.48
CA CYS A 117 -9.65 -29.06 23.85
C CYS A 117 -11.18 -29.24 23.86
N LEU A 118 -11.90 -28.56 22.95
CA LEU A 118 -13.35 -28.76 22.80
C LEU A 118 -13.69 -30.21 22.41
N ARG A 119 -12.88 -30.83 21.55
CA ARG A 119 -13.07 -32.24 21.15
C ARG A 119 -12.91 -33.19 22.34
N ILE A 120 -11.96 -32.90 23.24
CA ILE A 120 -11.69 -33.69 24.45
C ILE A 120 -12.65 -33.33 25.60
N ARG A 121 -13.47 -32.27 25.44
CA ARG A 121 -14.37 -31.70 26.46
C ARG A 121 -13.65 -31.09 27.67
N GLU A 122 -12.44 -30.58 27.46
CA GLU A 122 -11.69 -29.85 28.48
C GLU A 122 -12.00 -28.34 28.40
N PHE A 123 -13.13 -27.93 29.00
CA PHE A 123 -13.64 -26.56 28.86
C PHE A 123 -12.74 -25.49 29.50
N HIS A 124 -12.14 -25.77 30.65
CA HIS A 124 -11.24 -24.81 31.30
C HIS A 124 -9.99 -24.53 30.45
N ALA A 125 -9.36 -25.56 29.90
CA ALA A 125 -8.23 -25.40 28.99
C ALA A 125 -8.64 -24.67 27.70
N ALA A 126 -9.82 -24.98 27.17
CA ALA A 126 -10.36 -24.25 26.01
C ALA A 126 -10.49 -22.75 26.29
N LEU A 127 -11.00 -22.35 27.46
CA LEU A 127 -11.11 -20.92 27.80
C LEU A 127 -9.75 -20.22 27.85
N GLU A 128 -8.71 -20.85 28.41
CA GLU A 128 -7.36 -20.28 28.38
C GLU A 128 -6.84 -20.07 26.96
N TYR A 129 -7.09 -21.02 26.05
CA TYR A 129 -6.72 -20.87 24.65
C TYR A 129 -7.56 -19.81 23.93
N ALA A 130 -8.84 -19.66 24.28
CA ALA A 130 -9.69 -18.59 23.77
C ALA A 130 -9.17 -17.20 24.18
N ASP A 131 -8.72 -17.03 25.42
CA ASP A 131 -8.10 -15.79 25.88
C ASP A 131 -6.81 -15.48 25.13
N ARG A 132 -5.92 -16.47 24.96
CA ARG A 132 -4.68 -16.31 24.17
C ARG A 132 -4.96 -15.99 22.70
N TYR A 133 -5.98 -16.62 22.12
CA TYR A 133 -6.48 -16.30 20.78
C TYR A 133 -6.93 -14.84 20.68
N ASN A 134 -7.72 -14.38 21.65
CA ASN A 134 -8.24 -13.01 21.68
C ASN A 134 -7.12 -11.98 21.84
N GLU A 135 -6.08 -12.28 22.64
CA GLU A 135 -4.88 -11.45 22.73
C GLU A 135 -4.08 -11.44 21.41
N ALA A 136 -3.91 -12.58 20.76
CA ALA A 136 -3.31 -12.65 19.42
C ALA A 136 -4.11 -11.86 18.38
N ARG A 137 -5.45 -11.92 18.44
CA ARG A 137 -6.36 -11.14 17.60
C ARG A 137 -6.18 -9.64 17.81
N LYS A 138 -6.07 -9.17 19.06
CA LYS A 138 -5.77 -7.75 19.36
C LYS A 138 -4.44 -7.31 18.74
N ARG A 139 -3.40 -8.16 18.82
CA ARG A 139 -2.11 -7.91 18.15
C ARG A 139 -2.25 -7.83 16.63
N ALA A 140 -3.02 -8.74 16.02
CA ALA A 140 -3.26 -8.74 14.58
C ALA A 140 -4.02 -7.49 14.12
N LEU A 141 -5.07 -7.08 14.85
CA LEU A 141 -5.80 -5.85 14.58
C LEU A 141 -4.91 -4.61 14.67
N LYS A 142 -4.05 -4.54 15.70
CA LYS A 142 -3.09 -3.46 15.87
C LYS A 142 -2.10 -3.40 14.70
N ALA A 143 -1.46 -4.53 14.36
CA ALA A 143 -0.53 -4.60 13.24
C ALA A 143 -1.20 -4.21 11.91
N ARG A 144 -2.45 -4.63 11.69
CA ARG A 144 -3.23 -4.27 10.49
C ARG A 144 -3.51 -2.76 10.42
N TRP A 145 -3.84 -2.14 11.56
CA TRP A 145 -4.00 -0.69 11.64
C TRP A 145 -2.68 0.05 11.35
N GLU A 146 -1.56 -0.41 11.91
CA GLU A 146 -0.24 0.17 11.62
C GLU A 146 0.07 0.10 10.12
N LEU A 147 -0.23 -1.02 9.46
CA LEU A 147 -0.08 -1.15 8.01
C LEU A 147 -0.94 -0.16 7.22
N LEU A 148 -2.20 0.05 7.63
CA LEU A 148 -3.09 1.04 7.01
C LEU A 148 -2.52 2.45 7.11
N VAL A 149 -2.04 2.83 8.30
CA VAL A 149 -1.41 4.14 8.55
C VAL A 149 -0.17 4.32 7.68
N HIS A 150 0.70 3.31 7.59
CA HIS A 150 1.89 3.37 6.74
C HIS A 150 1.53 3.50 5.26
N ARG A 151 0.51 2.79 4.78
CA ARG A 151 0.04 2.94 3.39
C ARG A 151 -0.51 4.35 3.15
N GLN A 152 -1.28 4.89 4.08
CA GLN A 152 -1.79 6.27 3.97
C GLN A 152 -0.65 7.29 3.91
N ALA A 153 0.39 7.13 4.73
CA ALA A 153 1.56 8.01 4.77
C ALA A 153 2.37 8.01 3.47
N VAL A 154 2.37 6.89 2.74
CA VAL A 154 2.99 6.75 1.41
C VAL A 154 2.12 7.36 0.29
N GLY A 155 0.86 7.67 0.57
CA GLY A 155 -0.06 8.31 -0.38
C GLY A 155 -1.09 7.39 -1.02
N PHE A 156 -1.28 6.16 -0.52
CA PHE A 156 -2.37 5.29 -0.97
C PHE A 156 -3.73 5.80 -0.45
N THR A 157 -4.42 6.61 -1.25
CA THR A 157 -5.68 7.26 -0.86
C THR A 157 -6.93 6.45 -1.24
N THR A 158 -6.93 5.79 -2.39
CA THR A 158 -8.08 5.03 -2.91
C THR A 158 -8.04 3.58 -2.45
N GLU A 159 -9.19 3.06 -2.02
CA GLU A 159 -9.44 1.65 -1.64
C GLU A 159 -8.48 1.02 -0.61
N ASN A 160 -7.69 1.84 0.11
CA ASN A 160 -6.65 1.36 1.02
C ASN A 160 -7.20 0.36 2.06
N HIS A 161 -8.35 0.68 2.66
CA HIS A 161 -9.01 -0.19 3.64
C HIS A 161 -9.44 -1.52 3.01
N ASN A 162 -10.19 -1.49 1.92
CA ASN A 162 -10.73 -2.69 1.28
C ASN A 162 -9.61 -3.66 0.90
N VAL A 163 -8.51 -3.16 0.30
CA VAL A 163 -7.35 -3.98 -0.08
C VAL A 163 -6.71 -4.63 1.14
N VAL A 164 -6.49 -3.89 2.24
CA VAL A 164 -5.86 -4.47 3.44
C VAL A 164 -6.79 -5.46 4.15
N HIS A 165 -8.09 -5.17 4.20
CA HIS A 165 -9.08 -6.05 4.83
C HIS A 165 -9.28 -7.36 4.06
N SER A 166 -9.28 -7.33 2.72
CA SER A 166 -9.37 -8.53 1.89
C SER A 166 -8.08 -9.35 1.89
N THR A 167 -6.92 -8.68 1.92
CA THR A 167 -5.60 -9.36 1.94
C THR A 167 -5.30 -10.01 3.29
N PHE A 168 -5.71 -9.37 4.39
CA PHE A 168 -5.45 -9.83 5.76
C PHE A 168 -6.76 -10.00 6.54
N PRO A 169 -7.53 -11.06 6.23
CA PRO A 169 -8.75 -11.37 6.96
C PRO A 169 -8.40 -11.77 8.41
N ILE A 170 -9.15 -11.22 9.37
CA ILE A 170 -9.00 -11.52 10.79
C ILE A 170 -10.38 -11.96 11.27
N SER A 171 -10.48 -13.21 11.75
CA SER A 171 -11.72 -13.79 12.27
C SER A 171 -12.19 -13.11 13.56
N ASP A 172 -13.42 -13.37 13.96
CA ASP A 172 -14.01 -12.80 15.17
C ASP A 172 -13.44 -13.39 16.47
N ALA A 173 -13.70 -12.69 17.57
CA ALA A 173 -13.23 -13.11 18.89
C ALA A 173 -13.90 -14.43 19.32
N LEU A 174 -13.16 -15.26 20.05
CA LEU A 174 -13.69 -16.47 20.66
C LEU A 174 -14.35 -16.13 22.01
N PRO A 175 -15.39 -16.88 22.44
CA PRO A 175 -15.99 -16.68 23.75
C PRO A 175 -14.97 -16.99 24.86
N SER A 176 -14.78 -16.04 25.78
CA SER A 176 -13.89 -16.17 26.94
C SER A 176 -14.61 -16.57 28.23
N THR A 177 -15.94 -16.66 28.20
CA THR A 177 -16.77 -17.05 29.35
C THR A 177 -17.39 -18.42 29.14
N LEU A 178 -17.54 -19.21 30.22
CA LEU A 178 -18.22 -20.52 30.17
C LEU A 178 -19.64 -20.41 29.59
N ALA A 179 -20.40 -19.41 30.02
CA ALA A 179 -21.76 -19.17 29.53
C ALA A 179 -21.78 -18.89 28.01
N GLY A 180 -20.84 -18.08 27.51
CA GLY A 180 -20.73 -17.82 26.07
C GLY A 180 -20.27 -19.04 25.28
N LEU A 181 -19.48 -19.92 25.90
CA LEU A 181 -19.08 -21.18 25.31
C LEU A 181 -20.27 -22.13 25.15
N GLU A 182 -21.08 -22.28 26.20
CA GLU A 182 -22.32 -23.08 26.17
C GLU A 182 -23.31 -22.55 25.12
N GLU A 183 -23.53 -21.23 25.07
CA GLU A 183 -24.38 -20.60 24.06
C GLU A 183 -23.89 -20.89 22.63
N SER A 184 -22.56 -20.80 22.40
CA SER A 184 -21.97 -21.09 21.09
C SER A 184 -22.13 -22.56 20.66
N LEU A 185 -22.10 -23.50 21.62
CA LEU A 185 -22.32 -24.93 21.39
C LEU A 185 -23.79 -25.23 21.09
N VAL A 186 -24.71 -24.57 21.79
CA VAL A 186 -26.16 -24.69 21.55
C VAL A 186 -26.51 -24.18 20.16
N MET A 187 -26.00 -22.99 19.76
CA MET A 187 -26.22 -22.46 18.41
C MET A 187 -25.70 -23.39 17.30
N GLN A 188 -24.55 -24.04 17.51
CA GLN A 188 -24.03 -25.03 16.56
C GLN A 188 -24.90 -26.30 16.50
N SER A 189 -25.46 -26.73 17.63
CA SER A 189 -26.30 -27.92 17.71
C SER A 189 -27.69 -27.71 17.09
N SER A 190 -28.27 -26.51 17.24
CA SER A 190 -29.57 -26.15 16.67
C SER A 190 -29.53 -25.93 15.15
N SER A 191 -28.35 -25.66 14.59
CA SER A 191 -28.15 -25.44 13.15
C SER A 191 -27.96 -26.74 12.36
N ASN A 192 -28.18 -27.92 12.97
CA ASN A 192 -27.92 -29.23 12.38
C ASN A 192 -28.94 -29.69 11.32
N THR A 193 -29.68 -28.77 10.69
CA THR A 193 -30.37 -29.03 9.42
C THR A 193 -29.46 -28.65 8.25
N ASN A 194 -28.71 -29.63 7.74
CA ASN A 194 -28.10 -29.64 6.40
C ASN A 194 -27.14 -28.53 5.97
N ASN A 195 -26.67 -27.65 6.85
CA ASN A 195 -25.56 -26.76 6.51
C ASN A 195 -24.24 -27.47 6.77
N MET A 196 -23.92 -28.37 5.85
CA MET A 196 -22.55 -28.68 5.44
C MET A 196 -21.85 -27.33 5.27
N TYR A 197 -21.12 -26.89 6.30
CA TYR A 197 -20.18 -25.78 6.17
C TYR A 197 -19.47 -26.01 4.85
N PRO A 198 -19.48 -25.04 3.91
CA PRO A 198 -18.69 -25.21 2.70
C PRO A 198 -17.27 -25.43 3.20
N ARG A 199 -16.83 -26.67 3.09
CA ARG A 199 -15.45 -27.07 3.20
C ARG A 199 -14.80 -26.32 2.06
N THR A 200 -14.31 -25.11 2.32
CA THR A 200 -13.58 -24.28 1.36
C THR A 200 -12.21 -24.91 1.08
N GLU A 201 -12.15 -26.24 0.91
CA GLU A 201 -10.92 -26.97 0.64
C GLU A 201 -10.65 -27.16 -0.85
N ALA A 202 -11.50 -26.62 -1.75
CA ALA A 202 -11.30 -26.76 -3.19
C ALA A 202 -10.86 -25.48 -3.93
N ASN A 203 -11.03 -24.28 -3.35
CA ASN A 203 -10.62 -23.02 -3.99
C ASN A 203 -9.59 -22.19 -3.21
N ASP A 204 -9.34 -22.47 -1.92
CA ASP A 204 -8.29 -21.79 -1.14
C ASP A 204 -6.86 -22.19 -1.55
N ALA A 205 -6.71 -23.30 -2.30
CA ALA A 205 -5.46 -23.65 -2.94
C ALA A 205 -5.10 -22.71 -4.12
N GLN A 206 -6.08 -21.98 -4.67
CA GLN A 206 -5.84 -21.06 -5.81
C GLN A 206 -5.60 -19.60 -5.38
N GLN A 207 -5.89 -19.23 -4.13
CA GLN A 207 -5.69 -17.84 -3.67
C GLN A 207 -4.98 -17.68 -2.32
N ARG A 208 -4.32 -18.71 -1.80
CA ARG A 208 -3.02 -18.49 -1.16
C ARG A 208 -2.04 -18.05 -2.25
N GLN A 209 -2.27 -16.86 -2.82
CA GLN A 209 -1.21 -16.13 -3.48
C GLN A 209 -0.12 -16.08 -2.43
N LYS A 210 0.90 -16.94 -2.60
CA LYS A 210 2.19 -16.74 -1.93
C LYS A 210 2.40 -15.25 -2.06
N PHE A 211 2.53 -14.56 -0.93
CA PHE A 211 2.88 -13.15 -0.89
C PHE A 211 4.25 -13.04 -1.56
N GLY A 212 4.21 -13.08 -2.88
CA GLY A 212 5.24 -13.62 -3.74
C GLY A 212 5.83 -12.42 -4.41
N ASP A 213 7.09 -12.20 -4.09
CA ASP A 213 7.85 -11.00 -4.38
C ASP A 213 7.13 -9.72 -3.92
N GLN A 214 7.64 -9.08 -2.86
CA GLN A 214 7.07 -7.86 -2.27
C GLN A 214 6.88 -6.74 -3.32
N LEU A 215 7.68 -6.80 -4.41
CA LEU A 215 7.59 -5.95 -5.60
C LEU A 215 6.35 -6.20 -6.46
N SER A 216 5.91 -7.44 -6.63
CA SER A 216 4.78 -7.77 -7.52
C SER A 216 3.44 -7.24 -6.97
N TRP A 217 3.28 -7.26 -5.65
CA TRP A 217 2.12 -6.64 -4.97
C TRP A 217 2.13 -5.12 -5.15
N TRP A 218 3.32 -4.50 -5.06
CA TRP A 218 3.49 -3.08 -5.30
C TRP A 218 3.19 -2.68 -6.74
N GLN A 219 3.74 -3.40 -7.72
CA GLN A 219 3.50 -3.15 -9.15
C GLN A 219 2.02 -3.29 -9.53
N ARG A 220 1.28 -4.15 -8.82
CA ARG A 220 -0.16 -4.36 -9.04
C ARG A 220 -1.03 -3.27 -8.46
N VAL A 221 -0.69 -2.77 -7.26
CA VAL A 221 -1.51 -1.79 -6.51
C VAL A 221 -1.07 -0.35 -6.78
N GLY A 222 0.19 -0.14 -7.17
CA GLY A 222 0.84 1.16 -7.29
C GLY A 222 0.92 1.71 -8.71
N ARG A 223 0.06 1.32 -9.66
CA ARG A 223 -0.07 2.11 -10.90
C ARG A 223 -0.76 3.43 -10.56
N TRP A 224 0.06 4.40 -10.14
CA TRP A 224 -0.27 5.82 -10.16
C TRP A 224 -0.58 6.16 -11.64
N LYS A 225 -1.87 6.25 -11.97
CA LYS A 225 -2.33 6.89 -13.20
C LYS A 225 -2.58 8.36 -12.90
#